data_AF-A0A1B6CJP7-F1
#
_entry.id   AF-A0A1B6CJP7-F1
#
_cell.length_a   1.000
_cell.length_b   1.000
_cell.length_c   1.000
_cell.angle_alpha   90.00
_cell.angle_beta   90.00
_cell.angle_gamma   90.00
#
_symmetry.space_group_name_H-M   'P 1'
#
loop_
_entity.id
_entity.type
_entity.pdbx_description
1 polymer ?
#
loop_
_entity_poly.entity_id
_entity_poly.type
_entity_poly.pdbx_seq_one_letter_code
_entity_poly.pdbx_strand_id
1 'polypeptide(L)'
;MKDVTIGTGPIRHGCVDFWTWDRNDRSPEVRLYGAGLKVAHFHPNWSSGTAGVRGTRVLNNGRYYWELKITQRLFGTSMMFGVGTKQACLHKNSFTNLIGEDRFSWGLSHKGLIWHGGLWARYTAPFRENQDTTVGVLFDGIEGTLTFFKDGKCLGVAFKGLQQVREPLFPMVSSTACKTEMELGFMQRDFVNLQDRCRAVILDKVKTKTELESLSLPPMIKSYLAEAMTRKFVPVNYYILNV
;
A
#
# COMPACT_ATOMS: atom_id res chain seq x y z
N MET A 1 -7.68 24.26 -0.18
CA MET A 1 -7.69 22.82 -0.50
C MET A 1 -6.53 22.60 -1.46
N LYS A 2 -5.56 21.74 -1.13
CA LYS A 2 -4.37 21.55 -1.96
C LYS A 2 -4.76 20.78 -3.22
N ASP A 3 -4.36 21.32 -4.36
CA ASP A 3 -4.48 20.70 -5.68
C ASP A 3 -3.98 19.25 -5.64
N VAL A 4 -4.82 18.32 -6.08
CA VAL A 4 -4.40 16.96 -6.39
C VAL A 4 -3.62 17.04 -7.69
N THR A 5 -2.30 17.17 -7.59
CA THR A 5 -1.40 17.10 -8.75
C THR A 5 -1.49 15.72 -9.39
N ILE A 6 -2.21 15.63 -10.50
CA ILE A 6 -2.09 14.54 -11.46
C ILE A 6 -0.64 14.57 -11.97
N GLY A 7 0.18 13.58 -11.62
CA GLY A 7 1.52 13.39 -12.20
C GLY A 7 2.71 13.29 -11.23
N THR A 8 2.55 13.46 -9.93
CA THR A 8 3.66 13.35 -8.96
C THR A 8 3.59 12.03 -8.19
N GLY A 9 4.08 10.95 -8.81
CA GLY A 9 4.19 9.63 -8.19
C GLY A 9 4.65 8.59 -9.23
N PRO A 10 5.09 7.39 -8.80
CA PRO A 10 5.56 6.36 -9.74
C PRO A 10 4.50 5.95 -10.77
N ILE A 11 3.21 6.09 -10.45
CA ILE A 11 2.09 5.84 -11.38
C ILE A 11 1.62 7.18 -11.96
N ARG A 12 2.33 7.67 -12.99
CA ARG A 12 2.14 9.01 -13.58
C ARG A 12 0.70 9.34 -13.99
N HIS A 13 -0.05 8.33 -14.44
CA HIS A 13 -1.42 8.48 -14.92
C HIS A 13 -2.43 7.74 -14.03
N GLY A 14 -2.04 7.44 -12.79
CA GLY A 14 -2.91 6.80 -11.81
C GLY A 14 -3.90 7.77 -11.18
N CYS A 15 -4.71 7.24 -10.28
CA CYS A 15 -5.59 8.00 -9.41
C CYS A 15 -5.27 7.73 -7.94
N VAL A 16 -5.76 8.61 -7.06
CA VAL A 16 -5.61 8.44 -5.62
C VAL A 16 -6.33 7.15 -5.20
N ASP A 17 -5.66 6.38 -4.34
CA ASP A 17 -6.24 5.20 -3.71
C ASP A 17 -6.48 5.44 -2.21
N PHE A 18 -7.41 4.69 -1.63
CA PHE A 18 -7.73 4.77 -0.20
C PHE A 18 -7.99 3.39 0.37
N TRP A 19 -7.11 2.96 1.27
CA TRP A 19 -7.27 1.77 2.09
C TRP A 19 -6.62 1.99 3.46
N THR A 20 -6.85 1.05 4.37
CA THR A 20 -6.47 1.14 5.79
C THR A 20 -5.73 -0.11 6.23
N TRP A 21 -5.05 -0.07 7.37
CA TRP A 21 -4.66 -1.30 8.06
C TRP A 21 -5.91 -2.09 8.48
N ASP A 22 -5.82 -3.41 8.45
CA ASP A 22 -6.93 -4.29 8.80
C ASP A 22 -6.97 -4.54 10.31
N ARG A 23 -8.07 -4.14 10.95
CA ARG A 23 -8.27 -4.30 12.39
C ARG A 23 -8.36 -5.77 12.83
N ASN A 24 -8.77 -6.64 11.92
CA ASN A 24 -8.96 -8.07 12.14
C ASN A 24 -7.72 -8.88 11.72
N ASP A 25 -6.75 -8.26 11.05
CA ASP A 25 -5.63 -8.95 10.44
C ASP A 25 -4.28 -8.38 10.85
N ARG A 26 -4.02 -8.53 12.15
CA ARG A 26 -2.88 -7.95 12.84
C ARG A 26 -2.46 -8.80 14.03
N SER A 27 -1.22 -8.66 14.44
CA SER A 27 -0.76 -9.12 15.75
C SER A 27 -1.55 -8.44 16.88
N PRO A 28 -1.79 -9.15 18.00
CA PRO A 28 -2.32 -8.55 19.23
C PRO A 28 -1.50 -7.35 19.73
N GLU A 29 -0.20 -7.34 19.43
CA GLU A 29 0.76 -6.31 19.81
C GLU A 29 0.76 -5.08 18.88
N VAL A 30 -0.17 -4.98 17.94
CA VAL A 30 -0.33 -3.81 17.05
C VAL A 30 -1.62 -3.08 17.38
N ARG A 31 -1.56 -1.83 17.82
CA ARG A 31 -2.75 -0.96 17.94
C ARG A 31 -2.90 -0.11 16.69
N LEU A 32 -4.13 0.04 16.21
CA LEU A 32 -4.45 0.86 15.04
C LEU A 32 -5.24 2.11 15.46
N TYR A 33 -4.89 3.27 14.92
CA TYR A 33 -5.63 4.52 15.13
C TYR A 33 -5.40 5.51 13.98
N GLY A 34 -5.85 6.76 14.17
CA GLY A 34 -5.83 7.81 13.16
C GLY A 34 -7.05 7.74 12.24
N ALA A 35 -7.23 8.76 11.41
CA ALA A 35 -8.34 8.84 10.48
C ALA A 35 -8.30 7.66 9.50
N GLY A 36 -9.29 6.77 9.60
CA GLY A 36 -9.33 5.55 8.82
C GLY A 36 -8.24 4.54 9.18
N LEU A 37 -7.87 4.37 10.46
CA LEU A 37 -6.96 3.30 10.92
C LEU A 37 -5.64 3.24 10.13
N LYS A 38 -5.07 4.40 9.80
CA LYS A 38 -3.86 4.52 8.98
C LYS A 38 -2.56 4.41 9.75
N VAL A 39 -2.60 4.54 11.08
CA VAL A 39 -1.42 4.45 11.94
C VAL A 39 -1.39 3.07 12.59
N ALA A 40 -0.31 2.33 12.37
CA ALA A 40 0.00 1.10 13.07
C ALA A 40 1.06 1.35 14.14
N HIS A 41 0.69 1.19 15.41
CA HIS A 41 1.55 1.37 16.57
C HIS A 41 1.89 0.00 17.17
N PHE A 42 3.15 -0.38 17.02
CA PHE A 42 3.69 -1.68 17.40
C PHE A 42 4.20 -1.65 18.83
N HIS A 43 3.92 -2.72 19.59
CA HIS A 43 4.43 -2.95 20.94
C HIS A 43 4.28 -1.71 21.84
N PRO A 44 3.03 -1.27 22.12
CA PRO A 44 2.75 -0.02 22.81
C PRO A 44 3.26 0.01 24.26
N ASN A 45 3.43 -1.16 24.89
CA ASN A 45 3.88 -1.30 26.27
C ASN A 45 5.36 -1.72 26.31
N TRP A 46 5.66 -2.94 25.89
CA TRP A 46 6.99 -3.54 25.82
C TRP A 46 7.07 -4.46 24.59
N SER A 47 8.28 -4.79 24.13
CA SER A 47 8.47 -5.67 22.98
C SER A 47 8.80 -7.09 23.41
N SER A 48 8.01 -8.05 22.94
CA SER A 48 8.08 -9.48 23.26
C SER A 48 8.48 -10.37 22.06
N GLY A 49 8.77 -9.76 20.92
CA GLY A 49 9.05 -10.48 19.69
C GLY A 49 8.83 -9.61 18.46
N THR A 50 8.16 -10.17 17.45
CA THR A 50 7.89 -9.47 16.19
C THR A 50 6.39 -9.42 15.94
N ALA A 51 5.88 -8.21 15.68
CA ALA A 51 4.48 -7.96 15.40
C ALA A 51 4.30 -7.40 13.98
N GLY A 52 3.29 -7.89 13.27
CA GLY A 52 2.93 -7.48 11.92
C GLY A 52 1.45 -7.14 11.76
N VAL A 53 1.13 -6.45 10.69
CA VAL A 53 -0.25 -6.12 10.27
C VAL A 53 -0.34 -6.11 8.75
N ARG A 54 -1.50 -6.52 8.22
CA ARG A 54 -1.81 -6.41 6.78
C ARG A 54 -2.74 -5.24 6.47
N GLY A 55 -2.62 -4.73 5.26
CA GLY A 55 -3.53 -3.76 4.67
C GLY A 55 -4.83 -4.41 4.18
N THR A 56 -5.86 -3.59 3.99
CA THR A 56 -7.18 -4.02 3.46
C THR A 56 -7.22 -4.08 1.92
N ARG A 57 -6.18 -3.62 1.22
CA ARG A 57 -6.13 -3.61 -0.24
C ARG A 57 -5.59 -4.93 -0.79
N VAL A 58 -6.38 -5.58 -1.65
CA VAL A 58 -5.90 -6.67 -2.52
C VAL A 58 -5.15 -6.05 -3.70
N LEU A 59 -3.98 -6.61 -4.03
CA LEU A 59 -3.05 -6.03 -5.00
C LEU A 59 -3.01 -6.73 -6.36
N ASN A 60 -3.41 -8.01 -6.45
CA ASN A 60 -3.22 -8.80 -7.68
C ASN A 60 -3.88 -8.14 -8.89
N ASN A 61 -3.26 -8.31 -10.06
CA ASN A 61 -3.74 -7.80 -11.37
C ASN A 61 -3.85 -6.27 -11.50
N GLY A 62 -3.33 -5.49 -10.54
CA GLY A 62 -3.28 -4.04 -10.62
C GLY A 62 -1.88 -3.48 -10.36
N ARG A 63 -1.74 -2.16 -10.51
CA ARG A 63 -0.55 -1.43 -10.05
C ARG A 63 -0.92 -0.49 -8.93
N TYR A 64 -0.15 -0.53 -7.87
CA TYR A 64 -0.41 0.21 -6.64
C TYR A 64 0.89 0.81 -6.13
N TYR A 65 0.81 2.04 -5.67
CA TYR A 65 1.88 2.71 -4.95
C TYR A 65 1.36 3.19 -3.60
N TRP A 66 2.10 2.96 -2.53
CA TRP A 66 1.78 3.55 -1.23
C TRP A 66 3.05 3.96 -0.50
N GLU A 67 2.91 4.97 0.35
CA GLU A 67 3.98 5.45 1.22
C GLU A 67 3.71 5.08 2.66
N LEU A 68 4.78 4.72 3.35
CA LEU A 68 4.83 4.49 4.77
C LEU A 68 5.72 5.57 5.39
N LYS A 69 5.14 6.37 6.29
CA LYS A 69 5.89 7.35 7.08
C LYS A 69 6.30 6.70 8.39
N ILE A 70 7.60 6.71 8.66
CA ILE A 70 8.18 6.24 9.92
C ILE A 70 8.84 7.45 10.58
N THR A 71 8.29 7.88 11.71
CA THR A 71 8.75 9.08 12.43
C THR A 71 9.70 8.70 13.57
N GLN A 72 10.93 9.22 13.52
CA GLN A 72 11.96 9.27 14.57
C GLN A 72 12.35 7.96 15.28
N ARG A 73 11.71 6.83 14.96
CA ARG A 73 11.81 5.53 15.64
C ARG A 73 12.05 4.39 14.66
N LEU A 74 12.84 4.65 13.63
CA LEU A 74 13.40 3.60 12.79
C LEU A 74 14.65 3.05 13.47
N PHE A 75 14.54 1.91 14.16
CA PHE A 75 15.66 1.25 14.86
C PHE A 75 15.31 -0.20 15.23
N GLY A 76 16.26 -0.90 15.87
CA GLY A 76 16.03 -2.19 16.50
C GLY A 76 16.41 -3.39 15.63
N THR A 77 15.96 -4.58 16.02
CA THR A 77 16.37 -5.82 15.35
C THR A 77 15.82 -5.90 13.93
N SER A 78 14.54 -5.60 13.75
CA SER A 78 13.82 -5.74 12.49
C SER A 78 12.63 -4.77 12.41
N MET A 79 12.58 -4.04 11.31
CA MET A 79 11.41 -3.28 10.84
C MET A 79 11.32 -3.56 9.36
N MET A 80 10.16 -4.00 8.88
CA MET A 80 10.01 -4.49 7.51
C MET A 80 8.78 -3.93 6.83
N PHE A 81 8.88 -3.84 5.51
CA PHE A 81 7.87 -3.29 4.61
C PHE A 81 7.75 -4.24 3.42
N GLY A 82 6.53 -4.56 2.98
CA GLY A 82 6.39 -5.49 1.88
C GLY A 82 4.96 -5.88 1.56
N VAL A 83 4.82 -7.09 1.04
CA VAL A 83 3.53 -7.71 0.70
C VAL A 83 3.50 -9.15 1.14
N GLY A 84 2.31 -9.71 1.33
CA GLY A 84 2.15 -11.14 1.56
C GLY A 84 0.70 -11.59 1.51
N THR A 85 0.52 -12.90 1.53
CA THR A 85 -0.79 -13.54 1.45
C THR A 85 -1.43 -13.66 2.83
N LYS A 86 -2.66 -14.18 2.89
CA LYS A 86 -3.33 -14.51 4.16
C LYS A 86 -2.61 -15.60 4.98
N GLN A 87 -1.72 -16.36 4.36
CA GLN A 87 -0.93 -17.40 5.04
C GLN A 87 0.31 -16.84 5.75
N ALA A 88 0.77 -15.63 5.40
CA ALA A 88 1.94 -15.02 6.03
C ALA A 88 1.69 -14.73 7.52
N CYS A 89 2.65 -15.15 8.35
CA CYS A 89 2.58 -14.96 9.80
C CYS A 89 2.58 -13.47 10.18
N LEU A 90 1.80 -13.11 11.20
CA LEU A 90 1.73 -11.73 11.72
C LEU A 90 2.30 -11.58 13.13
N HIS A 91 2.67 -12.66 13.81
CA HIS A 91 3.13 -12.59 15.19
C HIS A 91 4.12 -13.72 15.51
N LYS A 92 5.25 -13.38 16.12
CA LYS A 92 6.19 -14.34 16.71
C LYS A 92 6.72 -13.86 18.05
N ASN A 93 6.86 -14.78 19.00
CA ASN A 93 7.55 -14.56 20.29
C ASN A 93 9.08 -14.65 20.13
N SER A 94 9.61 -14.10 19.03
CA SER A 94 11.03 -14.01 18.74
C SER A 94 11.30 -12.77 17.90
N PHE A 95 12.51 -12.22 18.00
CA PHE A 95 12.92 -11.04 17.26
C PHE A 95 13.49 -11.46 15.89
N THR A 96 12.68 -11.38 14.83
CA THR A 96 13.03 -11.90 13.50
C THR A 96 12.63 -10.96 12.36
N ASN A 97 13.15 -11.23 11.16
CA ASN A 97 12.62 -10.66 9.92
C ASN A 97 11.36 -11.46 9.54
N LEU A 98 10.19 -10.99 9.96
CA LEU A 98 8.92 -11.72 9.80
C LEU A 98 8.47 -11.80 8.33
N ILE A 99 8.57 -10.68 7.60
CA ILE A 99 8.14 -10.62 6.20
C ILE A 99 9.24 -11.23 5.32
N GLY A 100 8.91 -12.30 4.61
CA GLY A 100 9.86 -13.05 3.78
C GLY A 100 10.56 -14.20 4.50
N GLU A 101 10.20 -14.46 5.76
CA GLU A 101 10.68 -15.65 6.50
C GLU A 101 10.23 -16.96 5.83
N ASP A 102 9.07 -16.92 5.17
CA ASP A 102 8.50 -18.03 4.42
C ASP A 102 8.20 -17.62 2.97
N ARG A 103 7.61 -18.54 2.20
CA ARG A 103 7.23 -18.32 0.80
C ARG A 103 5.97 -17.44 0.63
N PHE A 104 5.30 -17.05 1.71
CA PHE A 104 4.01 -16.39 1.65
C PHE A 104 4.12 -14.85 1.70
N SER A 105 5.33 -14.33 1.83
CA SER A 105 5.57 -12.89 1.91
C SER A 105 6.91 -12.47 1.28
N TRP A 106 7.02 -11.20 0.93
CA TRP A 106 8.18 -10.56 0.31
C TRP A 106 8.42 -9.22 0.98
N GLY A 107 9.59 -9.02 1.58
CA GLY A 107 9.83 -7.86 2.45
C GLY A 107 11.20 -7.23 2.28
N LEU A 108 11.27 -5.92 2.49
CA LEU A 108 12.49 -5.15 2.70
C LEU A 108 12.63 -4.83 4.19
N SER A 109 13.76 -5.16 4.79
CA SER A 109 14.12 -4.70 6.13
C SER A 109 14.75 -3.31 6.07
N HIS A 110 14.59 -2.54 7.15
CA HIS A 110 15.26 -1.23 7.29
C HIS A 110 16.80 -1.33 7.26
N LYS A 111 17.36 -2.54 7.44
CA LYS A 111 18.80 -2.82 7.28
C LYS A 111 19.25 -2.94 5.81
N GLY A 112 18.35 -2.71 4.86
CA GLY A 112 18.64 -2.74 3.42
C GLY A 112 18.70 -4.13 2.80
N LEU A 113 18.12 -5.12 3.49
CA LEU A 113 18.05 -6.52 3.03
C LEU A 113 16.65 -6.85 2.56
N ILE A 114 16.54 -7.51 1.41
CA ILE A 114 15.27 -8.09 0.94
C ILE A 114 15.19 -9.55 1.35
N TRP A 115 13.98 -10.01 1.70
CA TRP A 115 13.69 -11.33 2.24
C TRP A 115 12.51 -11.99 1.53
N HIS A 116 12.66 -13.26 1.18
CA HIS A 116 11.60 -14.13 0.67
C HIS A 116 12.00 -15.61 0.80
N GLY A 117 11.08 -16.48 1.23
CA GLY A 117 11.32 -17.92 1.30
C GLY A 117 12.44 -18.30 2.28
N GLY A 118 12.68 -17.48 3.31
CA GLY A 118 13.77 -17.66 4.27
C GLY A 118 15.16 -17.27 3.73
N LEU A 119 15.23 -16.83 2.47
CA LEU A 119 16.45 -16.34 1.83
C LEU A 119 16.49 -14.82 1.87
N TRP A 120 17.71 -14.28 1.85
CA TRP A 120 17.93 -12.84 1.85
C TRP A 120 19.06 -12.40 0.92
N ALA A 121 19.00 -11.15 0.49
CA ALA A 121 20.04 -10.51 -0.30
C ALA A 121 20.19 -9.03 0.08
N ARG A 122 21.40 -8.47 -0.11
CA ARG A 122 21.61 -7.03 0.04
C ARG A 122 20.99 -6.31 -1.16
N TYR A 123 20.14 -5.34 -0.87
CA TYR A 123 19.40 -4.59 -1.88
C TYR A 123 19.77 -3.10 -1.90
N THR A 124 19.95 -2.51 -0.72
CA THR A 124 20.32 -1.09 -0.57
C THR A 124 21.21 -0.93 0.66
N ALA A 125 21.80 0.26 0.82
CA ALA A 125 22.40 0.64 2.10
C ALA A 125 21.33 0.67 3.21
N PRO A 126 21.68 0.32 4.46
CA PRO A 126 20.79 0.44 5.61
C PRO A 126 20.21 1.85 5.74
N PHE A 127 18.97 1.92 6.23
CA PHE A 127 18.33 3.19 6.54
C PHE A 127 18.98 3.78 7.79
N ARG A 128 19.05 5.11 7.85
CA ARG A 128 19.63 5.79 9.02
C ARG A 128 18.69 5.65 10.20
N GLU A 129 19.19 5.14 11.31
CA GLU A 129 18.39 4.97 12.52
C GLU A 129 17.99 6.31 13.12
N ASN A 130 16.85 6.34 13.80
CA ASN A 130 16.29 7.51 14.50
C ASN A 130 16.12 8.75 13.60
N GLN A 131 15.93 8.55 12.30
CA GLN A 131 15.61 9.60 11.34
C GLN A 131 14.26 9.32 10.70
N ASP A 132 13.51 10.39 10.44
CA ASP A 132 12.29 10.30 9.66
C ASP A 132 12.61 9.72 8.29
N THR A 133 11.87 8.68 7.91
CA THR A 133 12.04 8.00 6.64
C THR A 133 10.68 7.76 6.02
N THR A 134 10.55 8.09 4.74
CA THR A 134 9.39 7.69 3.94
C THR A 134 9.78 6.50 3.06
N VAL A 135 9.09 5.38 3.24
CA VAL A 135 9.26 4.18 2.42
C VAL A 135 8.11 4.10 1.43
N GLY A 136 8.42 4.27 0.15
CA GLY A 136 7.46 4.03 -0.92
C GLY A 136 7.51 2.58 -1.38
N VAL A 137 6.36 1.99 -1.70
CA VAL A 137 6.25 0.64 -2.22
C VAL A 137 5.42 0.67 -3.50
N LEU A 138 6.01 0.25 -4.62
CA LEU A 138 5.33 0.08 -5.89
C LEU A 138 5.18 -1.42 -6.17
N PHE A 139 3.94 -1.88 -6.18
CA PHE A 139 3.55 -3.20 -6.65
C PHE A 139 3.03 -3.08 -8.08
N ASP A 140 3.64 -3.78 -9.03
CA ASP A 140 3.13 -3.95 -10.38
C ASP A 140 2.71 -5.40 -10.58
N GLY A 141 1.42 -5.69 -10.47
CA GLY A 141 0.87 -7.03 -10.63
C GLY A 141 0.83 -7.52 -12.07
N ILE A 142 1.02 -6.63 -13.05
CA ILE A 142 1.01 -6.96 -14.49
C ILE A 142 2.41 -7.44 -14.89
N GLU A 143 3.44 -6.66 -14.58
CA GLU A 143 4.84 -7.05 -14.75
C GLU A 143 5.29 -8.06 -13.70
N GLY A 144 4.58 -8.14 -12.57
CA GLY A 144 4.87 -9.01 -11.45
C GLY A 144 6.09 -8.58 -10.64
N THR A 145 6.23 -7.28 -10.39
CA THR A 145 7.39 -6.70 -9.68
C THR A 145 7.00 -6.00 -8.39
N LEU A 146 7.93 -5.99 -7.43
CA LEU A 146 7.86 -5.16 -6.22
C LEU A 146 9.11 -4.30 -6.15
N THR A 147 8.90 -2.98 -6.08
CA THR A 147 9.93 -1.95 -6.12
C THR A 147 9.79 -1.06 -4.90
N PHE A 148 10.91 -0.77 -4.23
CA PHE A 148 10.91 0.10 -3.04
C PHE A 148 11.55 1.46 -3.34
N PHE A 149 11.09 2.47 -2.62
CA PHE A 149 11.59 3.83 -2.65
C PHE A 149 11.98 4.24 -1.22
N LYS A 150 13.03 5.04 -1.09
CA LYS A 150 13.41 5.69 0.16
C LYS A 150 13.47 7.19 -0.06
N ASP A 151 12.66 7.94 0.66
CA ASP A 151 12.58 9.40 0.61
C ASP A 151 12.42 9.91 -0.83
N GLY A 152 11.51 9.28 -1.60
CA GLY A 152 11.24 9.58 -3.00
C GLY A 152 12.23 8.99 -4.01
N LYS A 153 13.37 8.46 -3.57
CA LYS A 153 14.36 7.83 -4.48
C LYS A 153 14.04 6.36 -4.73
N CYS A 154 13.87 5.99 -6.00
CA CYS A 154 13.72 4.59 -6.42
C CYS A 154 14.99 3.79 -6.10
N LEU A 155 14.83 2.61 -5.51
CA LEU A 155 15.93 1.71 -5.15
C LEU A 155 16.14 0.56 -6.15
N GLY A 156 15.30 0.47 -7.20
CA GLY A 156 15.30 -0.61 -8.18
C GLY A 156 14.17 -1.61 -7.98
N VAL A 157 14.19 -2.72 -8.74
CA VAL A 157 13.24 -3.83 -8.55
C VAL A 157 13.81 -4.78 -7.51
N ALA A 158 13.08 -5.02 -6.42
CA ALA A 158 13.49 -5.95 -5.36
C ALA A 158 13.07 -7.39 -5.66
N PHE A 159 11.84 -7.58 -6.16
CA PHE A 159 11.29 -8.90 -6.45
C PHE A 159 10.62 -8.94 -7.81
N LYS A 160 10.62 -10.13 -8.42
CA LYS A 160 9.95 -10.46 -9.68
C LYS A 160 9.13 -11.74 -9.52
N GLY A 161 8.23 -12.03 -10.45
CA GLY A 161 7.43 -13.26 -10.45
C GLY A 161 6.13 -13.17 -9.64
N LEU A 162 5.76 -11.99 -9.14
CA LEU A 162 4.57 -11.81 -8.28
C LEU A 162 3.25 -12.00 -9.03
N GLN A 163 3.24 -11.88 -10.36
CA GLN A 163 2.08 -12.17 -11.21
C GLN A 163 1.70 -13.66 -11.21
N GLN A 164 2.60 -14.54 -10.75
CA GLN A 164 2.35 -15.98 -10.64
C GLN A 164 1.60 -16.35 -9.34
N VAL A 165 1.57 -15.44 -8.36
CA VAL A 165 0.88 -15.66 -7.08
C VAL A 165 -0.62 -15.52 -7.30
N ARG A 166 -1.35 -16.63 -7.11
CA ARG A 166 -2.80 -16.68 -7.32
C ARG A 166 -3.57 -16.22 -6.09
N GLU A 167 -3.01 -16.44 -4.91
CA GLU A 167 -3.59 -15.97 -3.66
C GLU A 167 -3.59 -14.43 -3.59
N PRO A 168 -4.60 -13.84 -2.94
CA PRO A 168 -4.63 -12.41 -2.71
C PRO A 168 -3.39 -11.93 -1.93
N LEU A 169 -2.69 -10.95 -2.51
CA LEU A 169 -1.56 -10.25 -1.91
C LEU A 169 -2.03 -8.95 -1.29
N PHE A 170 -1.53 -8.67 -0.09
CA PHE A 170 -1.85 -7.49 0.70
C PHE A 170 -0.57 -6.75 1.07
N PRO A 171 -0.62 -5.41 1.20
CA PRO A 171 0.44 -4.65 1.86
C PRO A 171 0.69 -5.18 3.27
N MET A 172 1.94 -5.24 3.69
CA MET A 172 2.33 -5.72 5.02
C MET A 172 3.46 -4.88 5.61
N VAL A 173 3.41 -4.72 6.92
CA VAL A 173 4.49 -4.13 7.71
C VAL A 173 4.69 -4.93 9.00
N SER A 174 5.92 -4.95 9.51
CA SER A 174 6.24 -5.56 10.81
C SER A 174 7.33 -4.80 11.56
N SER A 175 7.33 -4.89 12.88
CA SER A 175 8.33 -4.30 13.75
C SER A 175 8.63 -5.19 14.96
N THR A 176 9.89 -5.22 15.38
CA THR A 176 10.34 -5.71 16.68
C THR A 176 10.51 -4.60 17.71
N ALA A 177 10.55 -3.34 17.27
CA ALA A 177 10.88 -2.22 18.13
C ALA A 177 9.65 -1.75 18.90
N CYS A 178 9.83 -1.41 20.17
CA CYS A 178 8.74 -0.93 21.01
C CYS A 178 8.34 0.49 20.66
N LYS A 179 7.03 0.75 20.74
CA LYS A 179 6.43 2.08 20.54
C LYS A 179 6.81 2.70 19.18
N THR A 180 6.96 1.88 18.15
CA THR A 180 7.20 2.36 16.78
C THR A 180 5.88 2.53 16.05
N GLU A 181 5.79 3.56 15.22
CA GLU A 181 4.61 3.86 14.42
C GLU A 181 4.95 3.81 12.94
N MET A 182 4.05 3.24 12.15
CA MET A 182 4.09 3.30 10.68
C MET A 182 2.75 3.80 10.17
N GLU A 183 2.76 4.97 9.54
CA GLU A 183 1.55 5.62 9.02
C GLU A 183 1.44 5.46 7.50
N LEU A 184 0.25 5.07 7.02
CA LEU A 184 -0.09 5.09 5.61
C LEU A 184 -0.24 6.54 5.12
N GLY A 185 0.70 6.92 4.24
CA GLY A 185 0.74 8.22 3.60
C GLY A 185 0.03 8.24 2.24
N PHE A 186 0.72 8.77 1.24
CA PHE A 186 0.22 8.87 -0.11
C PHE A 186 -0.06 7.48 -0.70
N MET A 187 -1.19 7.34 -1.40
CA MET A 187 -1.63 6.09 -2.00
C MET A 187 -2.15 6.37 -3.40
N GLN A 188 -1.71 5.57 -4.36
CA GLN A 188 -2.11 5.63 -5.74
C GLN A 188 -2.37 4.24 -6.30
N ARG A 189 -3.24 4.17 -7.30
CA ARG A 189 -3.47 2.99 -8.12
C ARG A 189 -3.57 3.37 -9.58
N ASP A 190 -3.35 2.40 -10.45
CA ASP A 190 -3.68 2.55 -11.86
C ASP A 190 -5.20 2.41 -12.09
N PHE A 191 -5.64 2.84 -13.27
CA PHE A 191 -7.00 2.59 -13.73
C PHE A 191 -7.16 1.14 -14.19
N VAL A 192 -8.33 0.56 -13.95
CA VAL A 192 -8.60 -0.84 -14.33
C VAL A 192 -8.66 -0.99 -15.86
N ASN A 193 -9.19 0.03 -16.54
CA ASN A 193 -9.32 0.05 -18.00
C ASN A 193 -9.38 1.49 -18.52
N LEU A 194 -9.40 1.63 -19.85
CA LEU A 194 -9.47 2.92 -20.53
C LEU A 194 -10.78 3.66 -20.24
N GLN A 195 -11.91 2.96 -20.13
CA GLN A 195 -13.20 3.60 -19.86
C GLN A 195 -13.19 4.30 -18.49
N ASP A 196 -12.68 3.64 -17.45
CA ASP A 196 -12.54 4.21 -16.10
C ASP A 196 -11.58 5.39 -16.09
N ARG A 197 -10.47 5.30 -16.83
CA ARG A 197 -9.53 6.41 -17.00
C ARG A 197 -10.17 7.60 -17.68
N CYS A 198 -10.82 7.40 -18.82
CA CYS A 198 -11.52 8.44 -19.55
C CYS A 198 -12.60 9.09 -18.67
N ARG A 199 -13.42 8.29 -17.98
CA ARG A 199 -14.43 8.78 -17.04
C ARG A 199 -13.80 9.68 -15.98
N ALA A 200 -12.74 9.24 -15.32
CA ALA A 200 -12.09 10.01 -14.27
C ALA A 200 -11.45 11.31 -14.79
N VAL A 201 -10.79 11.28 -15.95
CA VAL A 201 -10.17 12.48 -16.56
C VAL A 201 -11.25 13.49 -16.98
N ILE A 202 -12.36 13.03 -17.55
CA ILE A 202 -13.48 13.92 -17.92
C ILE A 202 -14.09 14.56 -16.67
N LEU A 203 -14.36 13.78 -15.63
CA LEU A 203 -14.92 14.27 -14.36
C LEU A 203 -13.94 15.11 -13.53
N ASP A 204 -12.64 15.05 -13.86
CA ASP A 204 -11.69 16.02 -13.32
C ASP A 204 -11.92 17.43 -13.89
N LYS A 205 -12.33 17.52 -15.16
CA LYS A 205 -12.57 18.81 -15.85
C LYS A 205 -14.01 19.29 -15.80
N VAL A 206 -14.96 18.37 -15.62
CA VAL A 206 -16.40 18.64 -15.63
C VAL A 206 -16.93 18.37 -14.22
N LYS A 207 -17.18 19.45 -13.47
CA LYS A 207 -17.58 19.38 -12.05
C LYS A 207 -19.07 19.59 -11.84
N THR A 208 -19.76 20.22 -12.79
CA THR A 208 -21.18 20.53 -12.68
C THR A 208 -22.02 19.82 -13.73
N LYS A 209 -23.30 19.59 -13.42
CA LYS A 209 -24.24 19.00 -14.37
C LYS A 209 -24.41 19.87 -15.62
N THR A 210 -24.37 21.19 -15.47
CA THR A 210 -24.46 22.14 -16.59
C THR A 210 -23.28 22.01 -17.55
N GLU A 211 -22.06 21.88 -17.05
CA GLU A 211 -20.87 21.62 -17.88
C GLU A 211 -20.94 20.26 -18.57
N LEU A 212 -21.51 19.25 -17.92
CA LEU A 212 -21.71 17.95 -18.55
C LEU A 212 -22.73 18.00 -19.68
N GLU A 213 -23.80 18.80 -19.51
CA GLU A 213 -24.83 18.97 -20.53
C GLU A 213 -24.34 19.79 -21.74
N SER A 214 -23.37 20.67 -21.57
CA SER A 214 -22.79 21.44 -22.68
C SER A 214 -21.89 20.62 -23.59
N LEU A 215 -21.44 19.43 -23.15
CA LEU A 215 -20.66 18.53 -23.99
C LEU A 215 -21.50 17.92 -25.11
N SER A 216 -20.94 17.88 -26.33
CA SER A 216 -21.51 17.20 -27.50
C SER A 216 -21.33 15.68 -27.41
N LEU A 217 -21.81 15.07 -26.32
CA LEU A 217 -21.76 13.63 -26.07
C LEU A 217 -23.15 12.99 -26.21
N PRO A 218 -23.23 11.72 -26.68
CA PRO A 218 -24.47 10.95 -26.69
C PRO A 218 -25.14 10.91 -25.30
N PRO A 219 -26.49 10.93 -25.22
CA PRO A 219 -27.23 10.94 -23.94
C PRO A 219 -26.80 9.82 -22.98
N MET A 220 -26.57 8.61 -23.49
CA MET A 220 -26.10 7.46 -22.70
C MET A 220 -24.76 7.72 -22.00
N ILE A 221 -23.82 8.40 -22.67
CA ILE A 221 -22.51 8.73 -22.09
C ILE A 221 -22.67 9.83 -21.03
N LYS A 222 -23.52 10.83 -21.28
CA LYS A 222 -23.83 11.87 -20.28
C LYS A 222 -24.44 11.26 -19.03
N SER A 223 -25.44 10.38 -19.15
CA SER A 223 -26.04 9.69 -18.01
C SER A 223 -25.01 8.88 -17.22
N TYR A 224 -24.14 8.15 -17.92
CA TYR A 224 -23.03 7.41 -17.30
C TYR A 224 -22.07 8.33 -16.53
N LEU A 225 -21.64 9.46 -17.11
CA LEU A 225 -20.76 10.41 -16.43
C LEU A 225 -21.45 11.05 -15.21
N ALA A 226 -22.72 11.45 -15.34
CA ALA A 226 -23.51 12.07 -14.28
C ALA A 226 -23.67 11.17 -13.04
N GLU A 227 -23.79 9.85 -13.22
CA GLU A 227 -23.87 8.88 -12.12
C GLU A 227 -22.65 8.95 -11.18
N ALA A 228 -21.45 9.19 -11.71
CA ALA A 228 -20.25 9.30 -10.89
C ALA A 228 -20.11 10.66 -10.19
N MET A 229 -20.83 11.69 -10.64
CA MET A 229 -20.85 13.00 -9.98
C MET A 229 -21.68 13.00 -8.69
N THR A 230 -22.64 12.07 -8.56
CA THR A 230 -23.55 11.98 -7.42
C THR A 230 -23.17 10.90 -6.41
N ARG A 231 -22.24 9.99 -6.77
CA ARG A 231 -21.76 8.96 -5.85
C ARG A 231 -20.93 9.57 -4.71
N LYS A 232 -21.48 9.50 -3.48
CA LYS A 232 -20.66 9.60 -2.26
C LYS A 232 -19.66 8.45 -2.27
N PHE A 233 -18.38 8.75 -2.04
CA PHE A 233 -17.32 7.74 -1.98
C PHE A 233 -17.68 6.67 -0.92
N VAL A 234 -17.85 5.42 -1.33
CA VAL A 234 -18.00 4.26 -0.43
C VAL A 234 -16.76 3.36 -0.64
N PRO A 235 -16.01 3.03 0.43
CA PRO A 235 -14.83 2.17 0.32
C PRO A 235 -15.15 0.83 -0.34
N VAL A 236 -14.23 0.35 -1.19
CA VAL A 236 -14.38 -0.74 -2.18
C VAL A 236 -14.62 -2.15 -1.58
N ASN A 237 -14.75 -2.31 -0.26
CA ASN A 237 -14.84 -3.62 0.39
C ASN A 237 -16.20 -4.35 0.24
N TYR A 238 -17.08 -3.95 -0.67
CA TYR A 238 -18.41 -4.58 -0.82
C TYR A 238 -18.54 -5.59 -1.97
N TYR A 239 -17.57 -5.71 -2.88
CA TYR A 239 -17.75 -6.52 -4.09
C TYR A 239 -16.93 -7.82 -4.18
N ILE A 240 -16.16 -8.18 -3.15
CA ILE A 240 -15.42 -9.46 -3.11
C ILE A 240 -15.94 -10.32 -1.95
N LEU A 241 -17.21 -10.70 -2.00
CA LEU A 241 -17.75 -11.79 -1.16
C LEU A 241 -18.77 -12.70 -1.87
N ASN A 242 -18.98 -12.55 -3.18
CA ASN A 242 -19.88 -13.44 -3.93
C ASN A 242 -19.21 -13.97 -5.20
N VAL A 243 -18.27 -14.91 -5.06
CA VAL A 243 -18.09 -16.11 -5.91
C VAL A 243 -17.46 -17.20 -5.04
#